data_AF-A0AAE1NRY6-F1
#
_entry.id   AF-A0AAE1NRY6-F1
#
_cell.length_a   1.000
_cell.length_b   1.000
_cell.length_c   1.000
_cell.angle_alpha   90.00
_cell.angle_beta   90.00
_cell.angle_gamma   90.00
#
_symmetry.space_group_name_H-M   'P 1'
#
loop_
_entity.id
_entity.type
_entity.pdbx_description
1 polymer ?
#
loop_
_entity_poly.entity_id
_entity_poly.type
_entity_poly.pdbx_seq_one_letter_code
_entity_poly.pdbx_strand_id
1 'polypeptide(L)'
;MIPEVDIFVGNYTIIDQEVFELWIQGYAVGETVSVLQQRGELEAWGASLELVTSDTADHYRTFGMLEKLLVTPPKLAEEWTFQLEPALQKMVIQKYYEFDDIVIREIIGKKLSGRTRKDLDDVAEKTGVLLRSCRRQFDNVKRIFKQVDEMTGSVVTNIQASFLLPTHLAKKYAAIVFIINNRFETSKRKLNYLTCEDFCVCASQMMTSWTTAATTAPPGPPDTNHDDTDLDRDFLIELRDFKLLLDREKEHRNVTLSHLRGKIPDRMCSEVESNFKTYSRGIINIGCSLNNSRDLRDFFIDAVEKVVDPCRQARWKSAELQIFLQVYADAGSALDIMTKKPRGKSDHNLRGTWERYMNTMRVCITQLYHS
;
A
#
# COMPACT_ATOMS: atom_id res chain seq x y z
N MET A 1 18.08 2.41 65.05
CA MET A 1 18.26 2.67 63.61
C MET A 1 16.90 2.40 62.98
N ILE A 2 16.17 3.45 62.59
CA ILE A 2 14.94 3.29 61.81
C ILE A 2 15.41 3.02 60.38
N PRO A 3 14.93 1.97 59.69
CA PRO A 3 15.31 1.75 58.30
C PRO A 3 14.85 2.97 57.50
N GLU A 4 15.77 3.61 56.78
CA GLU A 4 15.43 4.58 55.76
C GLU A 4 14.57 3.86 54.73
N VAL A 5 13.28 4.19 54.69
CA VAL A 5 12.38 3.73 53.64
C VAL A 5 12.65 4.63 52.44
N ASP A 6 13.40 4.10 51.48
CA ASP A 6 13.55 4.72 50.16
C ASP A 6 12.22 4.60 49.41
N ILE A 7 11.39 5.65 49.48
CA ILE A 7 10.12 5.73 48.75
C ILE A 7 10.40 6.39 47.40
N PHE A 8 10.46 5.59 46.33
CA PHE A 8 10.44 6.11 44.98
C PHE A 8 8.98 6.32 44.53
N VAL A 9 8.55 7.57 44.43
CA VAL A 9 7.24 7.93 43.85
C VAL A 9 7.42 8.09 42.34
N GLY A 10 7.18 7.02 41.58
CA GLY A 10 7.14 7.06 40.12
C GLY A 10 5.76 7.47 39.61
N ASN A 11 5.70 8.31 38.56
CA ASN A 11 4.45 8.67 37.88
C ASN A 11 4.23 7.74 36.68
N TYR A 12 4.22 6.43 36.92
CA TYR A 12 4.03 5.45 35.85
C TYR A 12 2.59 5.51 35.35
N THR A 13 2.44 5.83 34.07
CA THR A 13 1.12 5.78 33.43
C THR A 13 0.79 4.34 33.10
N ILE A 14 -0.24 3.80 33.74
CA ILE A 14 -0.78 2.48 33.44
C ILE A 14 -1.73 2.62 32.25
N ILE A 15 -1.57 1.73 31.27
CA ILE A 15 -2.45 1.63 30.11
C ILE A 15 -2.97 0.21 30.08
N ASP A 16 -4.25 0.03 30.37
CA ASP A 16 -4.93 -1.21 30.06
C ASP A 16 -5.00 -1.39 28.53
N GLN A 17 -4.37 -2.45 28.03
CA GLN A 17 -4.24 -2.70 26.60
C GLN A 17 -5.58 -3.08 25.96
N GLU A 18 -6.45 -3.80 26.67
CA GLU A 18 -7.76 -4.21 26.16
C GLU A 18 -8.70 -3.00 26.06
N VAL A 19 -8.74 -2.19 27.12
CA VAL A 19 -9.51 -0.94 27.12
C VAL A 19 -8.99 0.02 26.05
N PHE A 20 -7.67 0.10 25.86
CA PHE A 20 -7.06 0.91 24.81
C PHE A 20 -7.44 0.43 23.41
N GLU A 21 -7.42 -0.88 23.16
CA GLU A 21 -7.83 -1.47 21.88
C GLU A 21 -9.31 -1.16 21.57
N LEU A 22 -10.22 -1.31 22.55
CA LEU A 22 -11.63 -0.96 22.37
C LEU A 22 -11.83 0.55 22.12
N TRP A 23 -11.05 1.40 22.79
CA TRP A 23 -11.04 2.84 22.54
C TRP A 23 -10.57 3.19 21.13
N ILE A 24 -9.53 2.50 20.62
CA ILE A 24 -9.02 2.62 19.26
C ILE A 24 -10.06 2.18 18.22
N GLN A 25 -10.77 1.09 18.50
CA GLN A 25 -11.87 0.58 17.67
C GLN A 25 -13.07 1.53 17.66
N GLY A 26 -13.15 2.46 18.60
CA GLY A 26 -14.08 3.57 18.60
C GLY A 26 -15.25 3.44 19.58
N TYR A 27 -15.24 2.40 20.42
CA TYR A 27 -16.28 2.17 21.43
C TYR A 27 -16.32 3.32 22.45
N ALA A 28 -17.52 3.65 22.90
CA ALA A 28 -17.75 4.53 24.05
C ALA A 28 -17.57 3.75 25.37
N VAL A 29 -17.41 4.48 26.49
CA VAL A 29 -17.20 3.90 27.82
C VAL A 29 -18.22 2.81 28.15
N GLY A 30 -19.52 3.06 27.96
CA GLY A 30 -20.56 2.08 28.28
C GLY A 30 -20.53 0.82 27.41
N GLU A 31 -20.14 0.95 26.15
CA GLU A 31 -20.01 -0.19 25.23
C GLU A 31 -18.79 -1.04 25.61
N THR A 32 -17.67 -0.39 25.93
CA THR A 32 -16.45 -1.04 26.44
C THR A 32 -16.73 -1.82 27.71
N VAL A 33 -17.38 -1.20 28.71
CA VAL A 33 -17.79 -1.89 29.95
C VAL A 33 -18.66 -3.12 29.65
N SER A 34 -19.58 -3.01 28.69
CA SER A 34 -20.43 -4.14 28.28
C SER A 34 -19.61 -5.28 27.67
N VAL A 35 -18.60 -4.96 26.86
CA VAL A 35 -17.68 -5.95 26.27
C VAL A 35 -16.83 -6.62 27.34
N LEU A 36 -16.23 -5.85 28.26
CA LEU A 36 -15.42 -6.38 29.37
C LEU A 36 -16.25 -7.30 30.28
N GLN A 37 -17.50 -6.90 30.55
CA GLN A 37 -18.44 -7.73 31.31
C GLN A 37 -18.72 -9.06 30.60
N GLN A 38 -18.99 -9.07 29.29
CA GLN A 38 -19.23 -10.29 28.52
C GLN A 38 -18.01 -11.21 28.46
N ARG A 39 -16.79 -10.67 28.62
CA ARG A 39 -15.53 -11.41 28.66
C ARG A 39 -15.19 -11.97 30.05
N GLY A 40 -15.99 -11.66 31.07
CA GLY A 40 -15.87 -12.23 32.41
C GLY A 40 -14.92 -11.46 33.35
N GLU A 41 -14.57 -10.21 33.04
CA GLU A 41 -13.63 -9.45 33.90
C GLU A 41 -14.16 -9.23 35.32
N LEU A 42 -15.47 -9.06 35.48
CA LEU A 42 -16.09 -8.91 36.80
C LEU A 42 -15.86 -10.15 37.69
N GLU A 43 -15.94 -11.33 37.09
CA GLU A 43 -15.75 -12.60 37.79
C GLU A 43 -14.28 -12.87 38.09
N ALA A 44 -13.38 -12.48 37.18
CA ALA A 44 -11.94 -12.66 37.34
C ALA A 44 -11.36 -11.81 38.48
N TRP A 45 -11.87 -10.59 38.67
CA TRP A 45 -11.33 -9.62 39.64
C TRP A 45 -12.21 -9.41 40.87
N GLY A 46 -13.41 -9.99 40.91
CA GLY A 46 -14.38 -9.74 41.98
C GLY A 46 -14.84 -8.28 42.07
N ALA A 47 -14.76 -7.55 40.96
CA ALA A 47 -15.07 -6.13 40.88
C ALA A 47 -16.57 -5.88 40.66
N SER A 48 -17.09 -4.75 41.16
CA SER A 48 -18.45 -4.31 40.83
C SER A 48 -18.50 -3.66 39.44
N LEU A 49 -19.66 -3.70 38.80
CA LEU A 49 -19.88 -3.05 37.50
C LEU A 49 -19.63 -1.53 37.57
N GLU A 50 -19.96 -0.91 38.70
CA GLU A 50 -19.68 0.51 38.94
C GLU A 50 -18.18 0.80 38.98
N LEU A 51 -17.38 -0.09 39.60
CA LEU A 51 -15.93 0.06 39.66
C LEU A 51 -15.31 -0.03 38.26
N VAL A 52 -15.70 -1.04 37.46
CA VAL A 52 -15.24 -1.20 36.08
C VAL A 52 -15.64 0.00 35.21
N THR A 53 -16.85 0.53 35.41
CA THR A 53 -17.32 1.73 34.71
C THR A 53 -16.47 2.95 35.03
N SER A 54 -16.19 3.18 36.33
CA SER A 54 -15.35 4.29 36.77
C SER A 54 -13.93 4.15 36.22
N ASP A 55 -13.33 2.98 36.35
CA ASP A 55 -11.97 2.70 35.88
C ASP A 55 -11.84 2.86 34.36
N THR A 56 -12.80 2.32 33.59
CA THR A 56 -12.85 2.51 32.13
C THR A 56 -12.97 4.00 31.78
N ALA A 57 -13.79 4.77 32.51
CA ALA A 57 -13.94 6.20 32.28
C ALA A 57 -12.65 6.98 32.62
N ASP A 58 -11.90 6.58 33.64
CA ASP A 58 -10.59 7.13 33.98
C ASP A 58 -9.57 6.84 32.85
N HIS A 59 -9.50 5.59 32.37
CA HIS A 59 -8.69 5.20 31.22
C HIS A 59 -9.02 6.04 29.97
N TYR A 60 -10.30 6.23 29.65
CA TYR A 60 -10.73 7.02 28.49
C TYR A 60 -10.30 8.49 28.60
N ARG A 61 -10.32 9.08 29.80
CA ARG A 61 -9.82 10.44 30.04
C ARG A 61 -8.31 10.51 29.81
N THR A 62 -7.56 9.54 30.34
CA THR A 62 -6.12 9.38 30.09
C THR A 62 -5.82 9.24 28.61
N PHE A 63 -6.57 8.41 27.88
CA PHE A 63 -6.37 8.22 26.43
C PHE A 63 -6.68 9.49 25.64
N GLY A 64 -7.69 10.27 26.01
CA GLY A 64 -7.98 11.55 25.37
C GLY A 64 -6.88 12.60 25.59
N MET A 65 -6.15 12.53 26.70
CA MET A 65 -4.95 13.34 26.93
C MET A 65 -3.76 12.81 26.13
N LEU A 66 -3.56 11.48 26.12
CA LEU A 66 -2.49 10.80 25.38
C LEU A 66 -2.63 11.00 23.85
N GLU A 67 -3.85 11.02 23.32
CA GLU A 67 -4.16 11.22 21.89
C GLU A 67 -3.51 12.49 21.34
N LYS A 68 -3.45 13.56 22.14
CA LYS A 68 -2.81 14.84 21.76
C LYS A 68 -1.32 14.67 21.47
N LEU A 69 -0.67 13.71 22.11
CA LEU A 69 0.74 13.38 21.91
C LEU A 69 0.93 12.31 20.84
N LEU A 70 0.00 11.36 20.71
CA LEU A 70 0.02 10.34 19.64
C LEU A 70 -0.12 10.95 18.24
N VAL A 71 -0.74 12.13 18.13
CA VAL A 71 -0.76 12.95 16.91
C VAL A 71 0.65 13.40 16.49
N THR A 72 1.61 13.52 17.42
CA THR A 72 3.00 13.88 17.16
C THR A 72 3.94 12.97 17.96
N PRO A 73 4.15 11.71 17.52
CA PRO A 73 4.84 10.68 18.31
C PRO A 73 6.20 11.06 18.90
N PRO A 74 7.07 11.87 18.24
CA PRO A 74 8.30 12.33 18.85
C PRO A 74 8.09 13.11 20.15
N LYS A 75 7.00 13.90 20.25
CA LYS A 75 6.66 14.61 21.49
C LYS A 75 6.28 13.68 22.62
N LEU A 76 5.68 12.52 22.34
CA LEU A 76 5.43 11.53 23.37
C LEU A 76 6.74 10.97 23.96
N ALA A 77 7.82 10.95 23.18
CA ALA A 77 9.13 10.52 23.65
C ALA A 77 9.86 11.62 24.46
N GLU A 78 9.58 12.89 24.18
CA GLU A 78 10.26 14.04 24.79
C GLU A 78 9.49 14.62 26.00
N GLU A 79 8.16 14.57 25.97
CA GLU A 79 7.28 15.12 27.00
C GLU A 79 7.07 14.10 28.13
N TRP A 80 7.57 14.41 29.33
CA TRP A 80 7.47 13.59 30.54
C TRP A 80 6.08 13.61 31.21
N THR A 81 5.05 14.09 30.49
CA THR A 81 3.66 14.14 30.98
C THR A 81 3.12 12.74 31.27
N PHE A 82 3.49 11.76 30.44
CA PHE A 82 3.22 10.34 30.67
C PHE A 82 4.53 9.60 30.77
N GLN A 83 4.81 8.97 31.90
CA GLN A 83 5.97 8.08 32.02
C GLN A 83 5.55 6.69 31.55
N LEU A 84 5.76 6.42 30.26
CA LEU A 84 5.51 5.13 29.63
C LEU A 84 6.83 4.40 29.44
N GLU A 85 6.84 3.10 29.68
CA GLU A 85 7.96 2.25 29.28
C GLU A 85 8.14 2.30 27.75
N PRO A 86 9.38 2.27 27.21
CA PRO A 86 9.61 2.31 25.77
C PRO A 86 8.86 1.24 24.96
N ALA A 87 8.65 0.05 25.54
CA ALA A 87 7.87 -1.01 24.91
C ALA A 87 6.38 -0.61 24.80
N LEU A 88 5.81 -0.09 25.90
CA LEU A 88 4.43 0.37 25.94
C LEU A 88 4.21 1.59 25.02
N GLN A 89 5.16 2.52 24.98
CA GLN A 89 5.13 3.66 24.07
C GLN A 89 5.06 3.23 22.60
N LYS A 90 5.91 2.27 22.19
CA LYS A 90 5.88 1.71 20.83
C LYS A 90 4.54 1.05 20.55
N MET A 91 3.99 0.30 21.51
CA MET A 91 2.69 -0.37 21.39
C MET A 91 1.57 0.65 21.15
N VAL A 92 1.44 1.69 21.99
CA VAL A 92 0.36 2.67 21.85
C VAL A 92 0.47 3.50 20.57
N ILE A 93 1.69 3.84 20.15
CA ILE A 93 1.92 4.53 18.87
C ILE A 93 1.51 3.62 17.71
N GLN A 94 2.00 2.37 17.69
CA GLN A 94 1.68 1.43 16.62
C GLN A 94 0.16 1.23 16.52
N LYS A 95 -0.51 0.89 17.62
CA LYS A 95 -1.96 0.69 17.70
C LYS A 95 -2.74 1.93 17.26
N TYR A 96 -2.28 3.12 17.65
CA TYR A 96 -2.91 4.36 17.25
C TYR A 96 -2.79 4.66 15.75
N TYR A 97 -1.78 4.15 15.06
CA TYR A 97 -1.62 4.27 13.60
C TYR A 97 -2.02 3.01 12.82
N GLU A 98 -2.40 1.92 13.47
CA GLU A 98 -3.02 0.78 12.80
C GLU A 98 -4.37 1.16 12.19
N PHE A 99 -4.69 0.55 11.05
CA PHE A 99 -5.89 0.82 10.28
C PHE A 99 -6.48 -0.47 9.70
N ASP A 100 -7.76 -0.42 9.38
CA ASP A 100 -8.50 -1.49 8.74
C ASP A 100 -8.39 -1.36 7.22
N ASP A 101 -7.94 -2.42 6.56
CA ASP A 101 -7.77 -2.42 5.11
C ASP A 101 -9.09 -2.12 4.37
N ILE A 102 -10.23 -2.52 4.92
CA ILE A 102 -11.57 -2.21 4.38
C ILE A 102 -11.94 -0.72 4.47
N VAL A 103 -11.44 -0.01 5.48
CA VAL A 103 -11.66 1.44 5.63
C VAL A 103 -10.73 2.19 4.67
N ILE A 104 -9.45 1.83 4.63
CA ILE A 104 -8.49 2.45 3.72
C ILE A 104 -8.90 2.24 2.26
N ARG A 105 -9.44 1.06 1.91
CA ARG A 105 -9.98 0.77 0.58
C ARG A 105 -11.00 1.80 0.09
N GLU A 106 -11.80 2.37 1.00
CA GLU A 106 -12.81 3.40 0.69
C GLU A 106 -12.25 4.83 0.70
N ILE A 107 -11.06 5.03 1.27
CA ILE A 107 -10.38 6.33 1.38
C ILE A 107 -9.42 6.55 0.20
N ILE A 108 -8.65 5.53 -0.19
CA ILE A 108 -7.68 5.64 -1.28
C ILE A 108 -8.36 5.97 -2.61
N GLY A 109 -7.70 6.77 -3.44
CA GLY A 109 -8.26 7.31 -4.69
C GLY A 109 -9.18 8.53 -4.52
N LYS A 110 -9.53 8.90 -3.27
CA LYS A 110 -10.23 10.16 -2.97
C LYS A 110 -9.25 11.23 -2.50
N LYS A 111 -9.56 12.49 -2.78
CA LYS A 111 -8.81 13.63 -2.23
C LYS A 111 -8.97 13.67 -0.71
N LEU A 112 -7.89 13.86 0.04
CA LEU A 112 -7.89 13.98 1.51
C LEU A 112 -8.45 15.34 1.98
N SER A 113 -9.75 15.54 1.78
CA SER A 113 -10.44 16.81 1.98
C SER A 113 -11.35 16.82 3.21
N GLY A 114 -11.79 18.02 3.62
CA GLY A 114 -12.81 18.16 4.66
C GLY A 114 -14.17 17.57 4.26
N ARG A 115 -14.48 17.48 2.96
CA ARG A 115 -15.69 16.80 2.47
C ARG A 115 -15.58 15.30 2.69
N THR A 116 -14.52 14.68 2.19
CA THR A 116 -14.23 13.24 2.39
C THR A 116 -14.25 12.84 3.85
N ARG A 117 -13.80 13.74 4.74
CA ARG A 117 -13.85 13.53 6.19
C ARG A 117 -15.28 13.51 6.75
N LYS A 118 -16.18 14.34 6.23
CA LYS A 118 -17.60 14.40 6.64
C LYS A 118 -18.37 13.19 6.15
N ASP A 119 -18.03 12.68 4.96
CA ASP A 119 -18.68 11.53 4.33
C ASP A 119 -18.18 10.18 4.91
N LEU A 120 -17.45 10.19 6.04
CA LEU A 120 -16.99 8.96 6.70
C LEU A 120 -18.12 8.21 7.43
N ASP A 121 -19.28 8.83 7.61
CA ASP A 121 -20.47 8.17 8.15
C ASP A 121 -20.92 7.05 7.19
N ASP A 122 -20.92 7.30 5.86
CA ASP A 122 -21.20 6.30 4.82
C ASP A 122 -20.16 5.16 4.81
N VAL A 123 -18.89 5.49 5.06
CA VAL A 123 -17.80 4.51 5.14
C VAL A 123 -17.98 3.62 6.37
N ALA A 124 -18.37 4.21 7.51
CA ALA A 124 -18.65 3.47 8.73
C ALA A 124 -19.82 2.50 8.54
N GLU A 125 -20.92 2.95 7.92
CA GLU A 125 -22.06 2.09 7.60
C GLU A 125 -21.67 0.95 6.65
N LYS A 126 -20.90 1.25 5.60
CA LYS A 126 -20.48 0.25 4.59
C LYS A 126 -19.53 -0.81 5.13
N THR A 127 -18.60 -0.42 6.01
CA THR A 127 -17.54 -1.29 6.52
C THR A 127 -17.90 -1.97 7.84
N GLY A 128 -18.89 -1.45 8.56
CA GLY A 128 -19.20 -1.87 9.93
C GLY A 128 -18.19 -1.38 10.97
N VAL A 129 -17.17 -0.60 10.57
CA VAL A 129 -16.20 -0.01 11.50
C VAL A 129 -16.79 1.26 12.09
N LEU A 130 -16.67 1.43 13.41
CA LEU A 130 -17.23 2.58 14.11
C LEU A 130 -16.65 3.88 13.56
N LEU A 131 -17.53 4.88 13.40
CA LEU A 131 -17.20 6.18 12.82
C LEU A 131 -15.99 6.83 13.48
N ARG A 132 -15.85 6.71 14.80
CA ARG A 132 -14.70 7.25 15.54
C ARG A 132 -13.38 6.65 15.04
N SER A 133 -13.32 5.34 14.81
CA SER A 133 -12.13 4.67 14.25
C SER A 133 -11.91 5.07 12.79
N CYS A 134 -12.95 5.10 11.96
CA CYS A 134 -12.86 5.58 10.57
C CYS A 134 -12.25 7.01 10.50
N ARG A 135 -12.70 7.90 11.38
CA ARG A 135 -12.21 9.28 11.49
C ARG A 135 -10.74 9.34 11.89
N ARG A 136 -10.31 8.54 12.88
CA ARG A 136 -8.90 8.41 13.31
C ARG A 136 -8.03 7.93 12.16
N GLN A 137 -8.41 6.85 11.48
CA GLN A 137 -7.66 6.28 10.37
C GLN A 137 -7.47 7.28 9.22
N PHE A 138 -8.55 7.96 8.82
CA PHE A 138 -8.48 9.03 7.81
C PHE A 138 -7.53 10.16 8.24
N ASP A 139 -7.64 10.62 9.49
CA ASP A 139 -6.81 11.72 9.99
C ASP A 139 -5.33 11.31 10.07
N ASN A 140 -5.03 10.06 10.41
CA ASN A 140 -3.67 9.52 10.40
C ASN A 140 -3.09 9.47 8.98
N VAL A 141 -3.84 8.95 8.00
CA VAL A 141 -3.42 8.97 6.58
C VAL A 141 -3.14 10.40 6.12
N LYS A 142 -4.06 11.33 6.43
CA LYS A 142 -3.91 12.74 6.05
C LYS A 142 -2.71 13.40 6.72
N ARG A 143 -2.41 13.07 7.97
CA ARG A 143 -1.27 13.60 8.71
C ARG A 143 0.03 13.10 8.13
N ILE A 144 0.15 11.79 7.90
CA ILE A 144 1.32 11.18 7.29
C ILE A 144 1.54 11.76 5.90
N PHE A 145 0.50 11.79 5.06
CA PHE A 145 0.58 12.35 3.71
C PHE A 145 1.16 13.77 3.72
N LYS A 146 0.61 14.67 4.54
CA LYS A 146 1.12 16.05 4.64
C LYS A 146 2.55 16.13 5.14
N GLN A 147 2.90 15.33 6.15
CA GLN A 147 4.22 15.37 6.75
C GLN A 147 5.31 14.95 5.76
N VAL A 148 5.05 13.92 4.95
CA VAL A 148 6.05 13.40 4.01
C VAL A 148 6.08 14.15 2.68
N ASP A 149 4.98 14.80 2.27
CA ASP A 149 4.90 15.66 1.07
C ASP A 149 5.86 16.86 1.14
N GLU A 150 6.29 17.24 2.35
CA GLU A 150 7.26 18.32 2.60
C GLU A 150 8.71 17.81 2.76
N MET A 151 8.95 16.50 2.68
CA MET A 151 10.25 15.87 2.95
C MET A 151 10.83 15.23 1.69
N THR A 152 12.15 15.28 1.54
CA THR A 152 12.86 14.55 0.48
C THR A 152 13.34 13.18 0.96
N GLY A 153 13.72 12.31 0.04
CA GLY A 153 14.27 11.00 0.35
C GLY A 153 13.20 9.91 0.51
N SER A 154 13.58 8.82 1.19
CA SER A 154 12.71 7.66 1.28
C SER A 154 11.51 7.91 2.19
N VAL A 155 10.31 7.82 1.61
CA VAL A 155 9.04 8.00 2.33
C VAL A 155 8.91 7.05 3.50
N VAL A 156 9.36 5.80 3.35
CA VAL A 156 9.34 4.82 4.46
C VAL A 156 10.19 5.34 5.62
N THR A 157 11.43 5.75 5.37
CA THR A 157 12.34 6.29 6.38
C THR A 157 11.76 7.55 7.03
N ASN A 158 11.18 8.45 6.23
CA ASN A 158 10.55 9.68 6.71
C ASN A 158 9.37 9.37 7.65
N ILE A 159 8.51 8.41 7.29
CA ILE A 159 7.41 7.96 8.17
C ILE A 159 7.96 7.38 9.48
N GLN A 160 8.98 6.53 9.42
CA GLN A 160 9.57 5.94 10.62
C GLN A 160 10.17 6.99 11.54
N ALA A 161 10.89 7.97 10.99
CA ALA A 161 11.51 9.04 11.76
C ALA A 161 10.47 9.99 12.39
N SER A 162 9.47 10.43 11.61
CA SER A 162 8.49 11.43 12.06
C SER A 162 7.38 10.85 12.93
N PHE A 163 7.06 9.56 12.80
CA PHE A 163 5.93 8.93 13.50
C PHE A 163 6.33 7.74 14.38
N LEU A 164 7.61 7.36 14.40
CA LEU A 164 8.14 6.25 15.21
C LEU A 164 7.46 4.91 14.89
N LEU A 165 6.99 4.73 13.65
CA LEU A 165 6.26 3.53 13.23
C LEU A 165 7.21 2.38 12.90
N PRO A 166 6.79 1.12 13.13
CA PRO A 166 7.54 -0.04 12.68
C PRO A 166 7.56 -0.11 11.14
N THR A 167 8.61 -0.72 10.58
CA THR A 167 8.87 -0.76 9.13
C THR A 167 7.69 -1.29 8.32
N HIS A 168 6.99 -2.31 8.81
CA HIS A 168 5.87 -2.91 8.08
C HIS A 168 4.70 -1.92 7.92
N LEU A 169 4.36 -1.15 8.96
CA LEU A 169 3.29 -0.17 8.93
C LEU A 169 3.70 1.07 8.11
N ALA A 170 4.95 1.51 8.25
CA ALA A 170 5.51 2.58 7.43
C ALA A 170 5.46 2.25 5.92
N LYS A 171 5.77 1.00 5.53
CA LYS A 171 5.64 0.54 4.14
C LYS A 171 4.19 0.59 3.64
N LYS A 172 3.21 0.15 4.44
CA LYS A 172 1.79 0.24 4.07
C LYS A 172 1.37 1.69 3.87
N TYR A 173 1.75 2.59 4.77
CA TYR A 173 1.47 4.02 4.62
C TYR A 173 2.17 4.64 3.41
N ALA A 174 3.41 4.26 3.11
CA ALA A 174 4.14 4.74 1.93
C ALA A 174 3.40 4.37 0.63
N ALA A 175 2.88 3.15 0.53
CA ALA A 175 2.05 2.72 -0.59
C ALA A 175 0.77 3.55 -0.72
N ILE A 176 0.08 3.84 0.39
CA ILE A 176 -1.11 4.71 0.43
C ILE A 176 -0.76 6.13 -0.05
N VAL A 177 0.35 6.69 0.45
CA VAL A 177 0.84 8.02 0.04
C VAL A 177 1.12 8.05 -1.45
N PHE A 178 1.82 7.04 -1.98
CA PHE A 178 2.10 6.93 -3.40
C PHE A 178 0.83 6.89 -4.25
N ILE A 179 -0.17 6.11 -3.83
CA ILE A 179 -1.47 6.00 -4.52
C ILE A 179 -2.17 7.37 -4.58
N ILE A 180 -2.19 8.08 -3.45
CA ILE A 180 -2.87 9.37 -3.32
C ILE A 180 -2.12 10.47 -4.06
N ASN A 181 -0.78 10.51 -3.98
CA ASN A 181 0.07 11.49 -4.65
C ASN A 181 -0.12 11.40 -6.17
N ASN A 182 -0.03 10.19 -6.72
CA ASN A 182 -0.20 9.92 -8.14
C ASN A 182 -1.67 9.88 -8.60
N ARG A 183 -2.62 10.01 -7.67
CA ARG A 183 -4.08 10.09 -7.91
C ARG A 183 -4.64 8.90 -8.69
N PHE A 184 -4.15 7.70 -8.42
CA PHE A 184 -4.68 6.50 -9.07
C PHE A 184 -6.18 6.33 -8.79
N GLU A 185 -6.92 5.92 -9.82
CA GLU A 185 -8.35 5.64 -9.74
C GLU A 185 -8.57 4.22 -9.19
N THR A 186 -9.28 4.15 -8.06
CA THR A 186 -9.53 2.92 -7.29
C THR A 186 -11.02 2.67 -7.05
N SER A 187 -11.89 3.60 -7.45
CA SER A 187 -13.31 3.65 -7.06
C SER A 187 -14.27 3.20 -8.17
N LYS A 188 -13.77 2.93 -9.39
CA LYS A 188 -14.63 2.40 -10.46
C LYS A 188 -15.20 1.04 -10.09
N ARG A 189 -16.49 0.81 -10.41
CA ARG A 189 -17.22 -0.42 -10.11
C ARG A 189 -16.48 -1.71 -10.47
N LYS A 190 -15.76 -1.72 -11.59
CA LYS A 190 -14.98 -2.89 -12.04
C LYS A 190 -13.84 -3.26 -11.09
N LEU A 191 -13.38 -2.33 -10.27
CA LEU A 191 -12.32 -2.54 -9.27
C LEU A 191 -12.87 -2.92 -7.89
N ASN A 192 -14.21 -3.04 -7.73
CA ASN A 192 -14.82 -3.29 -6.42
C ASN A 192 -14.44 -4.64 -5.81
N TYR A 193 -14.03 -5.62 -6.63
CA TYR A 193 -13.56 -6.92 -6.14
C TYR A 193 -12.16 -6.85 -5.52
N LEU A 194 -11.41 -5.77 -5.76
CA LEU A 194 -10.05 -5.59 -5.27
C LEU A 194 -10.05 -5.02 -3.85
N THR A 195 -9.10 -5.49 -3.06
CA THR A 195 -8.82 -5.08 -1.68
C THR A 195 -7.83 -3.93 -1.61
N CYS A 196 -7.65 -3.33 -0.42
CA CYS A 196 -6.58 -2.35 -0.19
C CYS A 196 -5.19 -2.96 -0.42
N GLU A 197 -5.00 -4.22 -0.01
CA GLU A 197 -3.73 -4.94 -0.18
C GLU A 197 -3.35 -5.07 -1.66
N ASP A 198 -4.31 -5.37 -2.54
CA ASP A 198 -4.06 -5.47 -3.98
C ASP A 198 -3.46 -4.19 -4.55
N PHE A 199 -4.01 -3.03 -4.18
CA PHE A 199 -3.47 -1.74 -4.60
C PHE A 199 -2.12 -1.44 -3.97
N CYS A 200 -1.94 -1.75 -2.67
CA CYS A 200 -0.70 -1.47 -1.96
C CYS A 200 0.49 -2.28 -2.47
N VAL A 201 0.28 -3.55 -2.84
CA VAL A 201 1.32 -4.40 -3.45
C VAL A 201 1.75 -3.83 -4.80
N CYS A 202 0.78 -3.46 -5.65
CA CYS A 202 1.07 -2.85 -6.94
C CYS A 202 1.82 -1.52 -6.78
N ALA A 203 1.36 -0.65 -5.88
CA ALA A 203 1.98 0.63 -5.58
C ALA A 203 3.42 0.44 -5.08
N SER A 204 3.66 -0.51 -4.18
CA SER A 204 5.01 -0.82 -3.67
C SER A 204 5.95 -1.27 -4.80
N GLN A 205 5.44 -2.07 -5.74
CA GLN A 205 6.22 -2.49 -6.90
C GLN A 205 6.53 -1.32 -7.84
N MET A 206 5.57 -0.43 -8.08
CA MET A 206 5.80 0.79 -8.86
C MET A 206 6.79 1.72 -8.18
N MET A 207 6.70 1.90 -6.85
CA MET A 207 7.67 2.69 -6.09
C MET A 207 9.08 2.14 -6.25
N THR A 208 9.24 0.81 -6.22
CA THR A 208 10.55 0.16 -6.34
C THR A 208 11.11 0.22 -7.76
N SER A 209 10.24 0.20 -8.77
CA SER A 209 10.65 -0.04 -10.15
C SER A 209 10.39 1.11 -11.11
N TRP A 210 9.56 2.10 -10.81
CA TRP A 210 9.17 3.17 -11.75
C TRP A 210 9.48 4.57 -11.23
N THR A 211 10.06 4.70 -10.04
CA THR A 211 10.53 5.99 -9.50
C THR A 211 11.99 6.21 -9.84
N THR A 212 12.45 7.46 -9.70
CA THR A 212 13.82 7.85 -10.01
C THR A 212 14.87 7.14 -9.14
N ALA A 213 14.50 6.73 -7.93
CA ALA A 213 15.34 5.93 -7.03
C ALA A 213 15.74 4.56 -7.62
N ALA A 214 14.98 4.03 -8.59
CA ALA A 214 15.30 2.76 -9.25
C ALA A 214 16.45 2.88 -10.26
N THR A 215 16.77 4.09 -10.74
CA THR A 215 17.65 4.33 -11.89
C THR A 215 19.03 4.89 -11.49
N THR A 216 19.18 5.41 -10.28
CA THR A 216 20.37 6.18 -9.83
C THR A 216 21.14 5.52 -8.68
N ALA A 217 21.39 4.21 -8.74
CA ALA A 217 22.38 3.57 -7.87
C ALA A 217 23.74 3.30 -8.57
N PRO A 218 24.61 4.31 -8.79
CA PRO A 218 26.04 4.07 -8.71
C PRO A 218 26.42 3.66 -7.27
N PRO A 219 27.56 2.99 -7.04
CA PRO A 219 28.12 2.75 -5.71
C PRO A 219 28.69 4.05 -5.12
N GLY A 220 27.85 5.07 -4.98
CA GLY A 220 28.14 6.34 -4.34
C GLY A 220 27.28 6.53 -3.08
N PRO A 221 27.53 7.57 -2.27
CA PRO A 221 26.64 7.89 -1.17
C PRO A 221 25.22 8.13 -1.72
N PRO A 222 24.16 7.66 -1.03
CA PRO A 222 22.79 7.82 -1.50
C PRO A 222 22.52 9.31 -1.72
N ASP A 223 22.22 9.70 -2.96
CA ASP A 223 21.82 11.08 -3.26
C ASP A 223 20.50 11.36 -2.53
N THR A 224 20.59 12.11 -1.43
CA THR A 224 19.50 12.44 -0.49
C THR A 224 18.37 13.29 -1.09
N ASN A 225 18.44 13.59 -2.39
CA ASN A 225 17.51 14.47 -3.10
C ASN A 225 16.47 13.72 -3.95
N HIS A 226 16.48 12.38 -3.97
CA HIS A 226 15.51 11.60 -4.75
C HIS A 226 14.25 11.31 -3.92
N ASP A 227 13.08 11.60 -4.49
CA ASP A 227 11.78 11.32 -3.90
C ASP A 227 11.24 9.98 -4.42
N ASP A 228 11.11 8.98 -3.54
CA ASP A 228 10.59 7.65 -3.86
C ASP A 228 9.07 7.65 -4.17
N THR A 229 8.41 8.82 -4.22
CA THR A 229 7.03 8.95 -4.70
C THR A 229 6.89 9.47 -6.13
N ASP A 230 7.95 10.06 -6.67
CA ASP A 230 7.95 10.65 -8.00
C ASP A 230 8.31 9.63 -9.07
N LEU A 231 7.40 9.44 -10.02
CA LEU A 231 7.61 8.57 -11.16
C LEU A 231 8.69 9.14 -12.09
N ASP A 232 9.60 8.27 -12.52
CA ASP A 232 10.66 8.54 -13.47
C ASP A 232 10.06 8.90 -14.85
N ARG A 233 10.04 10.20 -15.15
CA ARG A 233 9.42 10.73 -16.37
C ARG A 233 10.13 10.27 -17.63
N ASP A 234 11.45 10.15 -17.58
CA ASP A 234 12.24 9.71 -18.73
C ASP A 234 11.94 8.24 -19.03
N PHE A 235 11.90 7.39 -18.01
CA PHE A 235 11.44 6.01 -18.14
C PHE A 235 10.04 5.92 -18.75
N LEU A 236 9.07 6.69 -18.26
CA LEU A 236 7.70 6.67 -18.81
C LEU A 236 7.64 7.12 -20.28
N ILE A 237 8.48 8.07 -20.70
CA ILE A 237 8.58 8.51 -22.09
C ILE A 237 9.13 7.38 -22.97
N GLU A 238 10.16 6.66 -22.52
CA GLU A 238 10.77 5.56 -23.26
C GLU A 238 9.81 4.39 -23.53
N LEU A 239 8.81 4.16 -22.67
CA LEU A 239 7.80 3.10 -22.87
C LEU A 239 7.02 3.26 -24.19
N ARG A 240 6.98 4.45 -24.78
CA ARG A 240 6.36 4.69 -26.09
C ARG A 240 7.01 3.88 -27.21
N ASP A 241 8.29 3.56 -27.07
CA ASP A 241 9.05 2.83 -28.09
C ASP A 241 8.68 1.33 -28.11
N PHE A 242 7.92 0.83 -27.11
CA PHE A 242 7.38 -0.54 -27.15
C PHE A 242 6.41 -0.77 -28.30
N LYS A 243 5.90 0.27 -28.97
CA LYS A 243 5.15 0.12 -30.23
C LYS A 243 5.92 -0.67 -31.28
N LEU A 244 7.25 -0.66 -31.26
CA LEU A 244 8.10 -1.46 -32.15
C LEU A 244 7.87 -2.97 -31.99
N LEU A 245 7.49 -3.42 -30.79
CA LEU A 245 7.14 -4.83 -30.53
C LEU A 245 5.85 -5.23 -31.24
N LEU A 246 4.92 -4.29 -31.45
CA LEU A 246 3.69 -4.54 -32.22
C LEU A 246 3.99 -4.78 -33.71
N ASP A 247 5.03 -4.14 -34.25
CA ASP A 247 5.48 -4.37 -35.63
C ASP A 247 6.17 -5.75 -35.78
N ARG A 248 6.70 -6.29 -34.67
CA ARG A 248 7.33 -7.62 -34.57
C ARG A 248 6.44 -8.66 -33.88
N GLU A 249 5.14 -8.45 -33.84
CA GLU A 249 4.17 -9.30 -33.13
C GLU A 249 4.30 -10.79 -33.49
N LYS A 250 4.48 -11.12 -34.77
CA LYS A 250 4.63 -12.52 -35.23
C LYS A 250 5.87 -13.19 -34.67
N GLU A 251 6.99 -12.46 -34.62
CA GLU A 251 8.26 -12.95 -34.10
C GLU A 251 8.14 -13.17 -32.58
N HIS A 252 7.62 -12.17 -31.87
CA HIS A 252 7.36 -12.25 -30.44
C HIS A 252 6.44 -13.42 -30.08
N ARG A 253 5.36 -13.60 -30.85
CA ARG A 253 4.42 -14.72 -30.71
C ARG A 253 5.12 -16.06 -30.85
N ASN A 254 5.93 -16.23 -31.88
CA ASN A 254 6.58 -17.51 -32.16
C ASN A 254 7.57 -17.90 -31.06
N VAL A 255 8.37 -16.94 -30.56
CA VAL A 255 9.29 -17.15 -29.43
C VAL A 255 8.52 -17.42 -28.13
N THR A 256 7.43 -16.69 -27.89
CA THR A 256 6.59 -16.91 -26.70
C THR A 256 5.99 -18.33 -26.72
N LEU A 257 5.36 -18.73 -27.84
CA LEU A 257 4.74 -20.05 -27.97
C LEU A 257 5.77 -21.19 -27.90
N SER A 258 6.96 -21.04 -28.47
CA SER A 258 8.00 -22.07 -28.39
C SER A 258 8.44 -22.31 -26.94
N HIS A 259 8.50 -21.27 -26.12
CA HIS A 259 8.88 -21.34 -24.71
C HIS A 259 7.72 -21.72 -23.77
N LEU A 260 6.46 -21.57 -24.21
CA LEU A 260 5.28 -21.99 -23.45
C LEU A 260 4.95 -23.47 -23.60
N ARG A 261 5.23 -24.06 -24.78
CA ARG A 261 5.00 -25.48 -25.04
C ARG A 261 5.69 -26.34 -23.98
N GLY A 262 4.93 -27.24 -23.36
CA GLY A 262 5.40 -28.11 -22.27
C GLY A 262 5.41 -27.46 -20.87
N LYS A 263 5.11 -26.16 -20.73
CA LYS A 263 4.99 -25.48 -19.42
C LYS A 263 3.53 -25.22 -19.01
N ILE A 264 2.63 -25.15 -19.98
CA ILE A 264 1.19 -24.93 -19.78
C ILE A 264 0.38 -25.96 -20.59
N PRO A 265 -0.89 -26.21 -20.25
CA PRO A 265 -1.74 -27.14 -21.00
C PRO A 265 -1.91 -26.74 -22.48
N ASP A 266 -1.97 -27.72 -23.39
CA ASP A 266 -2.09 -27.47 -24.83
C ASP A 266 -3.31 -26.61 -25.20
N ARG A 267 -4.43 -26.78 -24.50
CA ARG A 267 -5.63 -25.95 -24.65
C ARG A 267 -5.31 -24.45 -24.52
N MET A 268 -4.44 -24.11 -23.57
CA MET A 268 -4.05 -22.73 -23.28
C MET A 268 -3.02 -22.26 -24.30
N CYS A 269 -2.07 -23.10 -24.72
CA CYS A 269 -1.16 -22.78 -25.82
C CYS A 269 -1.94 -22.38 -27.10
N SER A 270 -2.95 -23.17 -27.48
CA SER A 270 -3.80 -22.87 -28.65
C SER A 270 -4.62 -21.59 -28.49
N GLU A 271 -5.10 -21.32 -27.28
CA GLU A 271 -5.82 -20.10 -26.96
C GLU A 271 -4.90 -18.87 -27.02
N VAL A 272 -3.70 -18.94 -26.42
CA VAL A 272 -2.67 -17.89 -26.51
C VAL A 272 -2.29 -17.66 -27.96
N GLU A 273 -2.10 -18.70 -28.78
CA GLU A 273 -1.76 -18.55 -30.20
C GLU A 273 -2.85 -17.77 -30.97
N SER A 274 -4.12 -18.05 -30.66
CA SER A 274 -5.28 -17.43 -31.30
C SER A 274 -5.49 -15.98 -30.86
N ASN A 275 -5.18 -15.66 -29.59
CA ASN A 275 -5.44 -14.36 -28.98
C ASN A 275 -4.18 -13.54 -28.65
N PHE A 276 -3.00 -13.99 -29.08
CA PHE A 276 -1.70 -13.36 -28.74
C PHE A 276 -1.70 -11.86 -29.00
N LYS A 277 -2.25 -11.46 -30.15
CA LYS A 277 -2.39 -10.06 -30.57
C LYS A 277 -3.16 -9.22 -29.56
N THR A 278 -4.23 -9.76 -29.00
CA THR A 278 -5.07 -9.08 -28.00
C THR A 278 -4.28 -8.88 -26.71
N TYR A 279 -3.65 -9.93 -26.18
CA TYR A 279 -2.84 -9.86 -24.96
C TYR A 279 -1.64 -8.92 -25.13
N SER A 280 -0.92 -9.05 -26.25
CA SER A 280 0.26 -8.25 -26.55
C SER A 280 -0.08 -6.76 -26.66
N ARG A 281 -1.17 -6.43 -27.38
CA ARG A 281 -1.67 -5.05 -27.46
C ARG A 281 -2.11 -4.52 -26.10
N GLY A 282 -2.80 -5.31 -25.29
CA GLY A 282 -3.21 -4.91 -23.95
C GLY A 282 -2.01 -4.51 -23.09
N ILE A 283 -1.00 -5.38 -23.02
CA ILE A 283 0.21 -5.15 -22.21
C ILE A 283 1.04 -3.98 -22.76
N ILE A 284 1.28 -3.91 -24.07
CA ILE A 284 2.14 -2.87 -24.66
C ILE A 284 1.48 -1.49 -24.62
N ASN A 285 0.18 -1.40 -24.96
CA ASN A 285 -0.49 -0.11 -25.06
C ASN A 285 -0.63 0.59 -23.70
N ILE A 286 -0.78 -0.17 -22.60
CA ILE A 286 -0.73 0.39 -21.23
C ILE A 286 0.57 1.16 -21.05
N GLY A 287 1.71 0.49 -21.22
CA GLY A 287 3.05 1.08 -21.11
C GLY A 287 3.22 2.31 -21.98
N CYS A 288 2.85 2.21 -23.26
CA CYS A 288 2.96 3.32 -24.21
C CYS A 288 2.13 4.56 -23.84
N SER A 289 1.10 4.42 -23.00
CA SER A 289 0.27 5.54 -22.55
C SER A 289 0.67 6.11 -21.18
N LEU A 290 1.54 5.45 -20.39
CA LEU A 290 1.79 5.85 -19.00
C LEU A 290 2.41 7.24 -18.83
N ASN A 291 3.06 7.80 -19.86
CA ASN A 291 3.52 9.19 -19.81
C ASN A 291 2.35 10.21 -19.76
N ASN A 292 1.14 9.80 -20.15
CA ASN A 292 -0.06 10.62 -20.01
C ASN A 292 -0.61 10.53 -18.58
N SER A 293 -0.82 11.67 -17.93
CA SER A 293 -1.30 11.72 -16.54
C SER A 293 -2.72 11.18 -16.33
N ARG A 294 -3.58 11.17 -17.35
CA ARG A 294 -4.88 10.50 -17.25
C ARG A 294 -4.71 8.99 -17.31
N ASP A 295 -3.98 8.49 -18.30
CA ASP A 295 -3.83 7.07 -18.53
C ASP A 295 -3.02 6.41 -17.39
N LEU A 296 -2.06 7.13 -16.80
CA LEU A 296 -1.38 6.74 -15.56
C LEU A 296 -2.36 6.57 -14.39
N ARG A 297 -3.26 7.55 -14.17
CA ARG A 297 -4.27 7.47 -13.10
C ARG A 297 -5.20 6.27 -13.29
N ASP A 298 -5.53 5.95 -14.55
CA ASP A 298 -6.40 4.84 -14.91
C ASP A 298 -5.65 3.49 -15.01
N PHE A 299 -4.38 3.40 -14.58
CA PHE A 299 -3.56 2.18 -14.69
C PHE A 299 -4.28 0.91 -14.21
N PHE A 300 -4.90 0.93 -13.02
CA PHE A 300 -5.58 -0.25 -12.48
C PHE A 300 -6.79 -0.67 -13.31
N ILE A 301 -7.53 0.31 -13.83
CA ILE A 301 -8.65 0.06 -14.75
C ILE A 301 -8.13 -0.60 -16.00
N ASP A 302 -7.09 -0.03 -16.60
CA ASP A 302 -6.51 -0.49 -17.84
C ASP A 302 -5.90 -1.90 -17.70
N ALA A 303 -5.17 -2.17 -16.61
CA ALA A 303 -4.63 -3.49 -16.32
C ALA A 303 -5.74 -4.54 -16.20
N VAL A 304 -6.85 -4.19 -15.52
CA VAL A 304 -7.99 -5.09 -15.38
C VAL A 304 -8.68 -5.31 -16.72
N GLU A 305 -9.06 -4.26 -17.43
CA GLU A 305 -9.85 -4.37 -18.67
C GLU A 305 -9.08 -4.97 -19.84
N LYS A 306 -7.81 -4.59 -19.99
CA LYS A 306 -7.03 -4.92 -21.19
C LYS A 306 -6.25 -6.23 -21.03
N VAL A 307 -6.11 -6.74 -19.80
CA VAL A 307 -5.31 -7.95 -19.53
C VAL A 307 -6.06 -8.94 -18.63
N VAL A 308 -6.44 -8.56 -17.41
CA VAL A 308 -7.05 -9.49 -16.43
C VAL A 308 -8.38 -10.07 -16.96
N ASP A 309 -9.28 -9.22 -17.44
CA ASP A 309 -10.60 -9.64 -17.92
C ASP A 309 -10.52 -10.56 -19.14
N PRO A 310 -9.70 -10.28 -20.18
CA PRO A 310 -9.43 -11.24 -21.25
C PRO A 310 -8.93 -12.60 -20.74
N CYS A 311 -7.98 -12.63 -19.81
CA CYS A 311 -7.47 -13.88 -19.23
C CYS A 311 -8.53 -14.62 -18.39
N ARG A 312 -9.42 -13.90 -17.69
CA ARG A 312 -10.57 -14.49 -16.96
C ARG A 312 -11.60 -15.07 -17.92
N GLN A 313 -11.91 -14.37 -19.01
CA GLN A 313 -12.83 -14.86 -20.05
C GLN A 313 -12.30 -16.14 -20.70
N ALA A 314 -10.98 -16.23 -20.88
CA ALA A 314 -10.29 -17.43 -21.34
C ALA A 314 -10.15 -18.52 -20.25
N ARG A 315 -10.61 -18.27 -19.02
CA ARG A 315 -10.60 -19.20 -17.88
C ARG A 315 -9.21 -19.70 -17.50
N TRP A 316 -8.23 -18.81 -17.54
CA TRP A 316 -6.88 -19.11 -17.10
C TRP A 316 -6.84 -19.34 -15.59
N LYS A 317 -5.89 -20.15 -15.12
CA LYS A 317 -5.54 -20.23 -13.71
C LYS A 317 -4.48 -19.18 -13.37
N SER A 318 -4.40 -18.79 -12.09
CA SER A 318 -3.37 -17.82 -11.64
C SER A 318 -1.94 -18.30 -11.97
N ALA A 319 -1.62 -19.58 -11.75
CA ALA A 319 -0.32 -20.16 -12.11
C ALA A 319 -0.03 -20.13 -13.63
N GLU A 320 -1.07 -20.38 -14.45
CA GLU A 320 -0.98 -20.32 -15.91
C GLU A 320 -0.66 -18.88 -16.38
N LEU A 321 -1.35 -17.89 -15.81
CA LEU A 321 -1.11 -16.46 -16.07
C LEU A 321 0.31 -16.03 -15.67
N GLN A 322 0.80 -16.45 -14.51
CA GLN A 322 2.16 -16.13 -14.05
C GLN A 322 3.22 -16.66 -15.02
N ILE A 323 3.07 -17.91 -15.47
CA ILE A 323 3.98 -18.52 -16.45
C ILE A 323 3.90 -17.77 -17.78
N PHE A 324 2.70 -17.45 -18.27
CA PHE A 324 2.52 -16.69 -19.49
C PHE A 324 3.24 -15.34 -19.43
N LEU A 325 3.00 -14.54 -18.38
CA LEU A 325 3.57 -13.20 -18.28
C LEU A 325 5.10 -13.24 -18.16
N GLN A 326 5.66 -14.23 -17.46
CA GLN A 326 7.12 -14.43 -17.41
C GLN A 326 7.67 -14.75 -18.80
N VAL A 327 7.12 -15.76 -19.48
CA VAL A 327 7.61 -16.18 -20.79
C VAL A 327 7.42 -15.10 -21.85
N TYR A 328 6.30 -14.37 -21.81
CA TYR A 328 6.04 -13.23 -22.70
C TYR A 328 7.06 -12.11 -22.49
N ALA A 329 7.41 -11.80 -21.23
CA ALA A 329 8.44 -10.81 -20.91
C ALA A 329 9.81 -11.23 -21.45
N ASP A 330 10.24 -12.47 -21.15
CA ASP A 330 11.55 -13.00 -21.56
C ASP A 330 11.67 -13.08 -23.09
N ALA A 331 10.61 -13.53 -23.77
CA ALA A 331 10.54 -13.58 -25.22
C ALA A 331 10.65 -12.19 -25.84
N GLY A 332 10.06 -11.17 -25.21
CA GLY A 332 10.17 -9.78 -25.64
C GLY A 332 11.60 -9.27 -25.54
N SER A 333 12.25 -9.47 -24.38
CA SER A 333 13.66 -9.08 -24.15
C SER A 333 14.64 -9.74 -25.12
N ALA A 334 14.33 -10.93 -25.60
CA ALA A 334 15.18 -11.72 -26.50
C ALA A 334 15.11 -11.26 -27.97
N LEU A 335 14.17 -10.39 -28.35
CA LEU A 335 14.06 -9.94 -29.74
C LEU A 335 15.21 -9.02 -30.13
N ASP A 336 15.70 -9.19 -31.36
CA ASP A 336 16.76 -8.38 -31.96
C ASP A 336 16.50 -6.86 -31.90
N ILE A 337 15.22 -6.46 -31.97
CA ILE A 337 14.86 -5.04 -31.93
C ILE A 337 15.10 -4.40 -30.56
N MET A 338 15.17 -5.21 -29.50
CA MET A 338 15.41 -4.76 -28.12
C MET A 338 16.91 -4.65 -27.81
N THR A 339 17.76 -5.35 -28.56
CA THR A 339 19.22 -5.36 -28.38
C THR A 339 19.94 -4.36 -29.29
N LYS A 340 19.30 -3.93 -30.38
CA LYS A 340 19.86 -2.96 -31.33
C LYS A 340 19.72 -1.53 -30.81
N LYS A 341 20.85 -0.87 -30.54
CA LYS A 341 20.88 0.58 -30.28
C LYS A 341 20.43 1.32 -31.55
N PRO A 342 19.46 2.27 -31.46
CA PRO A 342 19.14 3.15 -32.58
C PRO A 342 20.40 3.90 -33.04
N ARG A 343 20.62 4.01 -34.35
CA ARG A 343 21.73 4.83 -34.89
C ARG A 343 21.61 6.25 -34.34
N GLY A 344 22.60 6.71 -33.57
CA GLY A 344 22.67 8.06 -33.02
C GLY A 344 22.18 8.23 -31.57
N LYS A 345 21.77 7.18 -30.86
CA LYS A 345 21.46 7.24 -29.41
C LYS A 345 22.40 6.30 -28.63
N SER A 346 23.35 6.87 -27.88
CA SER A 346 24.32 6.12 -27.06
C SER A 346 23.67 5.39 -25.87
N ASP A 347 22.59 5.94 -25.32
CA ASP A 347 22.02 5.56 -24.01
C ASP A 347 20.64 4.89 -24.05
N HIS A 348 20.10 4.60 -25.24
CA HIS A 348 18.78 3.96 -25.34
C HIS A 348 18.87 2.47 -24.99
N ASN A 349 18.45 2.10 -23.77
CA ASN A 349 18.42 0.72 -23.29
C ASN A 349 16.99 0.16 -23.28
N LEU A 350 16.41 0.00 -24.48
CA LEU A 350 15.02 -0.46 -24.62
C LEU A 350 14.75 -1.80 -23.93
N ARG A 351 15.73 -2.72 -23.95
CA ARG A 351 15.66 -4.00 -23.24
C ARG A 351 15.55 -3.81 -21.72
N GLY A 352 16.42 -3.01 -21.12
CA GLY A 352 16.36 -2.71 -19.69
C GLY A 352 15.05 -2.04 -19.29
N THR A 353 14.57 -1.09 -20.11
CA THR A 353 13.27 -0.43 -19.92
C THR A 353 12.12 -1.44 -20.00
N TRP A 354 12.17 -2.41 -20.92
CA TRP A 354 11.18 -3.49 -21.01
C TRP A 354 11.21 -4.44 -19.81
N GLU A 355 12.39 -4.86 -19.36
CA GLU A 355 12.56 -5.71 -18.19
C GLU A 355 12.02 -5.01 -16.93
N ARG A 356 12.35 -3.72 -16.74
CA ARG A 356 11.86 -2.85 -15.68
C ARG A 356 10.33 -2.70 -15.71
N TYR A 357 9.75 -2.49 -16.89
CA TYR A 357 8.29 -2.40 -17.08
C TYR A 357 7.58 -3.73 -16.78
N MET A 358 8.05 -4.82 -17.40
CA MET A 358 7.40 -6.12 -17.30
C MET A 358 7.53 -6.73 -15.91
N ASN A 359 8.60 -6.44 -15.16
CA ASN A 359 8.71 -6.84 -13.76
C ASN A 359 7.55 -6.28 -12.92
N THR A 360 7.25 -4.98 -13.07
CA THR A 360 6.11 -4.35 -12.40
C THR A 360 4.78 -4.89 -12.90
N MET A 361 4.60 -4.99 -14.22
CA MET A 361 3.35 -5.47 -14.81
C MET A 361 3.01 -6.88 -14.36
N ARG A 362 4.00 -7.78 -14.26
CA ARG A 362 3.81 -9.16 -13.81
C ARG A 362 3.23 -9.22 -12.41
N VAL A 363 3.83 -8.49 -11.47
CA VAL A 363 3.38 -8.42 -10.08
C VAL A 363 1.97 -7.82 -10.04
N CYS A 364 1.75 -6.69 -10.71
CA CYS A 364 0.47 -6.00 -10.69
C CYS A 364 -0.65 -6.87 -11.29
N ILE A 365 -0.47 -7.39 -12.50
CA ILE A 365 -1.50 -8.22 -13.16
C ILE A 365 -1.80 -9.46 -12.32
N THR A 366 -0.78 -10.12 -11.77
CA THR A 366 -0.98 -11.32 -10.92
C THR A 366 -1.76 -10.97 -9.66
N GLN A 367 -1.43 -9.86 -9.00
CA GLN A 367 -2.11 -9.41 -7.80
C GLN A 367 -3.59 -9.08 -8.08
N LEU A 368 -3.87 -8.38 -9.17
CA LEU A 368 -5.22 -8.01 -9.59
C LEU A 368 -6.04 -9.21 -10.09
N TYR A 369 -5.40 -10.34 -10.38
CA TYR A 369 -6.05 -11.54 -10.90
C TYR A 369 -6.63 -12.41 -9.78
N HIS A 370 -7.85 -12.08 -9.34
CA HIS A 370 -8.64 -12.97 -8.50
C HIS A 370 -9.40 -13.96 -9.40
N SER A 371 -9.11 -15.25 -9.27
CA SER A 371 -9.64 -16.33 -10.13
C SER A 371 -11.10 -16.67 -9.86
#